data_AF-A0A4Q7AQU5-F1
#
_entry.id   AF-A0A4Q7AQU5-F1
#
_cell.length_a   1.000
_cell.length_b   1.000
_cell.length_c   1.000
_cell.angle_alpha   90.00
_cell.angle_beta   90.00
_cell.angle_gamma   90.00
#
_symmetry.space_group_name_H-M   'P 1'
#
loop_
_entity.id
_entity.type
_entity.pdbx_description
1 polymer ?
#
loop_
_entity_poly.entity_id
_entity_poly.type
_entity_poly.pdbx_seq_one_letter_code
_entity_poly.pdbx_strand_id
1 'polypeptide(L)'
;MSLTIEEMREIVDGAPDKTADHYAIGDWGDAYFSLEFGSVWCAEEKDWFDSDYSTLEELGCDYKFAIPLNNLRAAIADHDRTDYVTDIRNHIAPTTKVIEG
;
A
#
# COMPACT_ATOMS: atom_id res chain seq x y z
N MET A 1 -8.54 8.68 -7.91
CA MET A 1 -7.32 9.12 -7.22
C MET A 1 -6.34 7.97 -7.31
N SER A 2 -5.12 8.22 -7.77
CA SER A 2 -4.09 7.18 -7.92
C SER A 2 -3.02 7.45 -6.89
N LEU A 3 -2.89 6.58 -5.89
CA LEU A 3 -1.86 6.69 -4.86
C LEU A 3 -0.49 6.41 -5.47
N THR A 4 0.51 7.19 -5.09
CA THR A 4 1.92 6.93 -5.40
C THR A 4 2.51 5.87 -4.46
N ILE A 5 3.62 5.22 -4.84
CA ILE A 5 4.27 4.20 -3.98
C ILE A 5 4.73 4.78 -2.64
N GLU A 6 5.16 6.05 -2.62
CA GLU A 6 5.56 6.74 -1.39
C GLU A 6 4.36 6.89 -0.45
N GLU A 7 3.21 7.34 -0.95
CA GLU A 7 1.96 7.41 -0.16
C GLU A 7 1.52 6.03 0.34
N MET A 8 1.62 4.99 -0.49
CA MET A 8 1.31 3.62 -0.05
C MET A 8 2.21 3.19 1.10
N ARG A 9 3.51 3.54 1.05
CA ARG A 9 4.47 3.24 2.13
C ARG A 9 4.13 4.00 3.39
N GLU A 10 3.79 5.28 3.28
CA GLU A 10 3.40 6.11 4.43
C GLU A 10 2.17 5.54 5.14
N ILE A 11 1.14 5.13 4.40
CA ILE A 11 -0.05 4.48 4.97
C ILE A 11 0.30 3.15 5.64
N VAL A 12 1.15 2.33 5.01
CA VAL A 12 1.52 1.01 5.55
C VAL A 12 2.41 1.13 6.80
N ASP A 13 3.29 2.12 6.84
CA ASP A 13 4.21 2.40 7.96
C ASP A 13 3.51 3.12 9.12
N GLY A 14 2.55 4.00 8.82
CA GLY A 14 1.72 4.70 9.79
C GLY A 14 0.68 3.82 10.50
N ALA A 15 0.50 2.57 10.05
CA ALA A 15 -0.39 1.62 10.70
C ALA A 15 0.11 1.33 12.14
N PRO A 16 -0.75 1.51 13.17
CA PRO A 16 -0.34 1.44 14.57
C PRO A 16 0.22 0.06 14.96
N ASP A 17 -0.34 -1.00 14.37
CA ASP A 17 0.03 -2.38 14.61
C ASP A 17 -0.33 -3.24 13.40
N LYS A 18 0.18 -4.49 13.37
CA LYS A 18 -0.15 -5.49 12.34
C LYS A 18 -1.60 -5.97 12.38
N THR A 19 -2.39 -5.46 13.33
CA THR A 19 -3.84 -5.72 13.46
C THR A 19 -4.67 -4.89 12.49
N ALA A 20 -4.16 -3.75 12.02
CA ALA A 20 -4.82 -2.98 10.96
C ALA A 20 -4.77 -3.77 9.65
N ASP A 21 -5.92 -3.91 8.98
CA ASP A 21 -6.05 -4.65 7.73
C ASP A 21 -6.56 -3.76 6.58
N HIS A 22 -7.37 -2.74 6.88
CA HIS A 22 -7.86 -1.77 5.92
C HIS A 22 -7.51 -0.33 6.32
N TYR A 23 -7.38 0.52 5.31
CA TYR A 23 -7.27 1.97 5.46
C TYR A 23 -8.43 2.61 4.69
N ALA A 24 -9.27 3.35 5.39
CA ALA A 24 -10.42 4.02 4.81
C ALA A 24 -10.18 5.53 4.74
N ILE A 25 -10.57 6.12 3.62
CA ILE A 25 -10.41 7.54 3.32
C ILE A 25 -11.80 8.12 3.13
N GLY A 26 -12.20 8.99 4.04
CA GLY A 26 -13.50 9.67 4.05
C GLY A 26 -13.36 11.17 3.87
N ASP A 27 -14.49 11.86 3.74
CA ASP A 27 -14.53 13.33 3.70
C ASP A 27 -14.19 13.94 5.08
N TRP A 28 -14.46 13.19 6.15
CA TRP A 28 -14.28 13.59 7.54
C TRP A 28 -12.92 13.22 8.12
N GLY A 29 -12.10 12.46 7.38
CA GLY A 29 -10.80 11.98 7.82
C GLY A 29 -10.48 10.60 7.26
N ASP A 30 -9.22 10.21 7.43
CA ASP A 30 -8.74 8.86 7.21
C ASP A 30 -8.61 8.10 8.53
N ALA A 31 -8.78 6.77 8.45
CA ALA A 31 -8.69 5.90 9.62
C ALA A 31 -8.26 4.48 9.23
N TYR A 32 -7.58 3.82 10.17
CA TYR A 32 -7.23 2.41 10.03
C TYR A 32 -8.32 1.54 10.65
N PHE A 33 -8.71 0.52 9.92
CA PHE A 33 -9.71 -0.45 10.32
C PHE A 33 -9.10 -1.82 10.44
N SER A 34 -9.68 -2.61 11.33
CA SER A 34 -9.47 -4.04 11.46
C SER A 34 -10.82 -4.73 11.29
N LEU A 35 -11.16 -5.09 10.07
CA LEU A 35 -12.43 -5.78 9.77
C LEU A 35 -12.47 -7.19 10.38
N GLU A 36 -11.30 -7.84 10.53
CA GLU A 36 -11.19 -9.13 11.22
C GLU A 36 -11.67 -9.06 12.67
N PHE A 37 -11.36 -7.96 13.36
CA PHE A 37 -11.72 -7.75 14.77
C PHE A 37 -12.93 -6.81 14.95
N GLY A 38 -13.45 -6.22 13.87
CA GLY A 38 -14.50 -5.19 13.94
C GLY A 38 -14.06 -3.97 14.73
N SER A 39 -12.87 -3.43 14.47
CA SER A 39 -12.31 -2.32 15.24
C SER A 39 -11.75 -1.21 14.36
N VAL A 40 -11.76 0.03 14.87
CA VAL A 40 -11.20 1.21 14.22
C VAL A 40 -10.13 1.84 15.11
N TRP A 41 -9.00 2.21 14.52
CA TRP A 41 -7.94 2.92 15.21
C TRP A 41 -8.26 4.40 15.31
N CYS A 42 -8.24 4.93 16.54
CA CYS A 42 -8.28 6.35 16.78
C CYS A 42 -6.86 6.86 17.05
N ALA A 43 -6.30 7.62 16.10
CA ALA A 43 -4.96 8.18 16.25
C ALA A 43 -4.85 9.22 17.38
N GLU A 44 -5.95 9.91 17.71
CA GLU A 44 -6.00 10.91 18.78
C GLU A 44 -5.85 10.26 20.16
N GLU A 45 -6.64 9.21 20.41
CA GLU A 45 -6.62 8.47 21.68
C GLU A 45 -5.51 7.40 21.72
N LYS A 46 -4.92 7.09 20.56
CA LYS A 46 -3.94 6.01 20.34
C LYS A 46 -4.45 4.67 20.83
N ASP A 47 -5.72 4.38 20.55
CA ASP A 47 -6.39 3.16 21.00
C ASP A 47 -7.36 2.63 19.93
N TRP A 48 -7.74 1.36 20.08
CA TRP A 48 -8.69 0.67 19.21
C TRP A 48 -10.10 0.77 19.78
N PHE A 49 -11.02 1.28 18.96
CA PHE A 49 -12.44 1.34 19.28
C PHE A 49 -13.21 0.27 18.54
N ASP A 50 -14.32 -0.17 19.13
CA ASP A 50 -15.27 -1.05 18.45
C ASP A 50 -15.86 -0.32 17.24
N SER A 51 -15.85 -0.98 16.09
CA SER A 51 -16.34 -0.46 14.83
C SER A 51 -17.54 -1.28 14.40
N ASP A 52 -18.66 -0.62 14.15
CA ASP A 52 -19.85 -1.26 13.59
C ASP A 52 -19.59 -1.83 12.17
N TYR A 53 -18.54 -1.36 11.48
CA TYR A 53 -18.17 -1.85 10.15
C TYR A 53 -17.49 -3.21 10.22
N SER A 54 -18.11 -4.21 9.58
CA SER A 54 -17.59 -5.58 9.51
C SER A 54 -17.10 -5.96 8.11
N THR A 55 -17.47 -5.18 7.09
CA THR A 55 -17.19 -5.50 5.69
C THR A 55 -16.72 -4.28 4.88
N LEU A 56 -16.02 -4.56 3.78
CA LEU A 56 -15.56 -3.53 2.85
C LEU A 56 -16.72 -2.76 2.19
N GLU A 57 -17.83 -3.45 1.92
CA GLU A 57 -19.03 -2.83 1.33
C GLU A 57 -19.65 -1.80 2.26
N GLU A 58 -19.73 -2.10 3.56
CA GLU A 58 -20.25 -1.16 4.56
C GLU A 58 -19.31 0.04 4.73
N LEU A 59 -18.00 -0.20 4.81
CA LEU A 59 -17.01 0.88 4.79
C LEU A 59 -17.17 1.76 3.55
N GLY A 60 -17.41 1.18 2.37
CA GLY A 60 -17.58 1.93 1.12
C GLY A 60 -18.87 2.74 1.02
N CYS A 61 -19.83 2.54 1.94
CA CYS A 61 -21.04 3.36 2.02
C CYS A 61 -20.79 4.69 2.77
N ASP A 62 -19.97 4.67 3.82
CA ASP A 62 -19.65 5.86 4.62
C ASP A 62 -18.32 6.52 4.20
N TYR A 63 -17.34 5.72 3.81
CA TYR A 63 -16.03 6.16 3.33
C TYR A 63 -15.98 6.16 1.81
N LYS A 64 -15.25 7.13 1.26
CA LYS A 64 -15.13 7.31 -0.18
C LYS A 64 -14.34 6.18 -0.83
N PHE A 65 -13.31 5.70 -0.12
CA PHE A 65 -12.47 4.59 -0.53
C PHE A 65 -12.02 3.80 0.69
N ALA A 66 -12.04 2.47 0.58
CA ALA A 66 -11.45 1.57 1.56
C ALA A 66 -10.42 0.68 0.84
N ILE A 67 -9.20 0.68 1.36
CA ILE A 67 -8.04 0.09 0.72
C ILE A 67 -7.47 -0.98 1.65
N PRO A 68 -7.40 -2.25 1.22
CA PRO A 68 -6.74 -3.28 2.02
C PRO A 68 -5.23 -3.04 2.05
N LEU A 69 -4.67 -2.98 3.27
CA LEU A 69 -3.23 -2.76 3.49
C LEU A 69 -2.39 -3.87 2.87
N ASN A 70 -2.92 -5.10 2.77
CA ASN A 70 -2.25 -6.19 2.07
C ASN A 70 -2.02 -5.91 0.58
N ASN A 71 -2.94 -5.22 -0.09
CA ASN A 71 -2.74 -4.83 -1.48
C ASN A 71 -1.66 -3.76 -1.61
N LEU A 72 -1.61 -2.81 -0.67
CA LEU A 72 -0.56 -1.79 -0.64
C LEU A 72 0.81 -2.45 -0.41
N ARG A 73 0.93 -3.35 0.58
CA ARG A 73 2.15 -4.12 0.86
C ARG A 73 2.61 -4.91 -0.36
N ALA A 74 1.67 -5.57 -1.07
CA ALA A 74 1.97 -6.31 -2.28
C ALA A 74 2.43 -5.40 -3.44
N ALA A 75 1.76 -4.27 -3.64
CA ALA A 75 2.13 -3.28 -4.66
C ALA A 75 3.51 -2.66 -4.39
N ILE A 76 3.82 -2.34 -3.14
CA ILE A 76 5.14 -1.85 -2.72
C ILE A 76 6.21 -2.91 -2.98
N ALA A 77 5.96 -4.17 -2.61
CA ALA A 77 6.91 -5.26 -2.82
C ALA A 77 7.14 -5.57 -4.31
N ASP A 78 6.10 -5.49 -5.13
CA ASP A 78 6.20 -5.65 -6.59
C ASP A 78 6.99 -4.49 -7.22
N HIS A 79 6.75 -3.25 -6.76
CA HIS A 79 7.50 -2.07 -7.21
C HIS A 79 8.98 -2.17 -6.82
N ASP A 80 9.30 -2.58 -5.59
CA ASP A 80 10.67 -2.77 -5.11
C ASP A 80 11.42 -3.85 -5.92
N ARG A 81 10.70 -4.93 -6.26
CA ARG A 81 11.22 -5.99 -7.13
C ARG A 81 11.47 -5.52 -8.57
N THR A 82 10.61 -4.66 -9.12
CA THR A 82 10.73 -4.18 -10.51
C THR A 82 11.72 -3.02 -10.66
N ASP A 83 11.90 -2.19 -9.64
CA ASP A 83 12.93 -1.13 -9.60
C ASP A 83 14.36 -1.71 -9.70
N TYR A 84 14.57 -2.93 -9.18
CA TYR A 84 15.83 -3.66 -9.30
C TYR A 84 16.12 -4.20 -10.72
N VAL A 85 15.16 -4.10 -11.66
CA VAL A 85 15.35 -4.51 -13.06
C VAL A 85 15.81 -3.34 -13.94
N THR A 86 16.47 -2.34 -13.35
CA THR A 86 17.19 -1.30 -14.11
C THR A 86 18.64 -1.69 -14.45
N ASP A 87 19.16 -2.82 -13.97
CA ASP A 87 20.48 -3.37 -14.36
C ASP A 87 20.47 -4.18 -15.69
N ILE A 88 19.39 -4.17 -16.47
CA ILE A 88 19.39 -4.72 -17.85
C ILE A 88 19.64 -3.61 -18.89
N ARG A 89 20.38 -2.57 -18.51
CA ARG A 89 20.90 -1.56 -19.43
C ARG A 89 22.30 -1.08 -19.03
N ASN A 90 23.35 -1.93 -19.04
CA ASN A 90 24.69 -1.42 -19.42
C ASN A 90 25.89 -2.37 -19.64
N HIS A 91 25.76 -3.68 -19.91
CA HIS A 91 26.90 -4.39 -20.50
C HIS A 91 26.98 -4.12 -22.01
N ILE A 92 27.20 -2.86 -22.39
CA ILE A 92 27.63 -2.51 -23.74
C ILE A 92 29.15 -2.76 -23.81
N ALA A 93 29.58 -3.62 -24.72
CA ALA A 93 30.82 -3.36 -25.44
C ALA A 93 30.56 -3.66 -26.93
N PRO A 94 30.49 -2.62 -27.80
CA PRO A 94 30.44 -2.77 -29.23
C PRO A 94 31.88 -2.64 -29.74
N THR A 95 32.63 -3.73 -29.77
CA THR A 95 33.98 -3.70 -30.35
C THR A 95 34.20 -4.91 -31.24
N THR A 96 33.87 -4.75 -32.53
CA THR A 96 34.76 -5.00 -33.70
C THR A 96 35.82 -6.10 -33.49
N LYS A 97 35.82 -7.21 -34.25
CA LYS A 97 36.20 -7.25 -35.67
C LYS A 97 35.49 -8.35 -36.46
N VAL A 98 34.94 -7.96 -37.62
CA VAL A 98 34.96 -8.79 -38.83
C VAL A 98 36.40 -8.73 -39.36
N ILE A 99 37.04 -9.89 -39.50
CA ILE A 99 38.10 -10.10 -40.49
C ILE A 99 37.78 -11.39 -41.22
N GLU A 100 37.31 -11.23 -42.45
CA GLU A 100 37.35 -12.28 -43.48
C GLU A 100 38.83 -12.46 -43.88
N GLY A 101 39.29 -13.72 -43.90
CA GLY A 101 40.64 -14.12 -44.28
C GLY A 101 40.83 -15.62 -44.15
#